data_AF-A0A8I1S8J3-F1
#
_entry.id   AF-A0A8I1S8J3-F1
#
_cell.length_a   1.000
_cell.length_b   1.000
_cell.length_c   1.000
_cell.angle_alpha   90.00
_cell.angle_beta   90.00
_cell.angle_gamma   90.00
#
_symmetry.space_group_name_H-M   'P 1'
#
loop_
_entity.id
_entity.type
_entity.pdbx_description
1 polymer ?
#
loop_
_entity_poly.entity_id
_entity_poly.type
_entity_poly.pdbx_seq_one_letter_code
_entity_poly.pdbx_strand_id
1 'polypeptide(L)'
;MIAAFFITIGASFIAFFLVAHAGDPLAKAAAIQQPQAREQAKLTIITALHLDQNFIVRFFLWLKGVLGCLVGQCDFGSSITGNSVNVDLANALLISLRLITAATVAAILIGISIGIITALRQYSGLDYVVTFFAFLFFSLPVFWFGVILKDGLGIRFNDFLQQDHGAFSWRAIIIVALLMGVIAYSLFGGQLYRRLITGGVTAVVTFGAMYYITVTHWLLNPSLGIVLIIVISAAMGLGVTVLTAGLRNRKALLTSMTTVAVGAALWYPLQYYFYQGFTFWKLMLLLLIAIVVGIVIGYLYGGDDKGLSARTGAITAVTTSFIIFTDRMMRAWHSYVTNPQINGRPIKLTLPATPLLKGDFWIQTTDVFTHLLLPTVTLMLISLATHSRFARASMLEVLNQDYIRTARSKGLTERTVVMRHAFRNALIPLATVVSFDIAGLIAGAVLTETVFGWKAMGKLFQDGLVQTDPNPVMAFFVVAAVIAVLANLLADIAYGALDPRIRVK
;
A
#
# COMPACT_ATOMS: atom_id res chain seq x y z
N MET A 1 -20.13 2.88 20.55
CA MET A 1 -20.85 2.43 19.34
C MET A 1 -22.25 3.05 19.21
N ILE A 2 -23.12 2.98 20.22
CA ILE A 2 -24.49 3.56 20.16
C ILE A 2 -24.48 5.06 19.84
N ALA A 3 -23.64 5.85 20.52
CA ALA A 3 -23.52 7.28 20.23
C ALA A 3 -23.07 7.56 18.78
N ALA A 4 -22.12 6.78 18.25
CA ALA A 4 -21.64 6.93 16.88
C ALA A 4 -22.76 6.68 15.85
N PHE A 5 -23.62 5.68 16.09
CA PHE A 5 -24.78 5.40 15.23
C PHE A 5 -25.74 6.61 15.15
N PHE A 6 -26.12 7.18 16.29
CA PHE A 6 -26.99 8.36 16.32
C PHE A 6 -26.33 9.59 15.70
N ILE A 7 -25.03 9.79 15.94
CA ILE A 7 -24.26 10.87 15.31
C ILE A 7 -24.26 10.70 13.79
N THR A 8 -24.06 9.49 13.26
CA THR A 8 -24.08 9.23 11.82
C THR A 8 -25.45 9.53 11.21
N ILE A 9 -26.55 9.15 11.86
CA ILE A 9 -27.91 9.47 11.37
C ILE A 9 -28.13 10.99 11.36
N GLY A 10 -27.78 11.68 12.46
CA GLY A 10 -27.92 13.14 12.55
C GLY A 10 -27.08 13.88 11.51
N ALA A 11 -25.81 13.48 11.34
CA ALA A 11 -24.93 14.02 10.31
C ALA A 11 -25.46 13.73 8.90
N SER A 12 -26.03 12.54 8.69
CA SER A 12 -26.62 12.15 7.41
C SER A 12 -27.86 12.98 7.06
N PHE A 13 -28.70 13.30 8.05
CA PHE A 13 -29.84 14.18 7.86
C PHE A 13 -29.41 15.59 7.45
N ILE A 14 -28.41 16.14 8.12
CA ILE A 14 -27.84 17.46 7.78
C ILE A 14 -27.23 17.42 6.37
N ALA A 15 -26.44 16.39 6.04
CA ALA A 15 -25.85 16.23 4.72
C ALA A 15 -26.92 16.14 3.62
N PHE A 16 -27.97 15.34 3.82
CA PHE A 16 -29.09 15.24 2.88
C PHE A 16 -29.77 16.59 2.70
N PHE A 17 -30.04 17.31 3.81
CA PHE A 17 -30.62 18.65 3.77
C PHE A 17 -29.75 19.60 2.94
N LEU A 18 -28.45 19.64 3.18
CA LEU A 18 -27.53 20.52 2.46
C LEU A 18 -27.52 20.21 0.96
N VAL A 19 -27.43 18.94 0.56
CA VAL A 19 -27.42 18.57 -0.86
C VAL A 19 -28.77 18.86 -1.51
N ALA A 20 -29.87 18.51 -0.85
CA ALA A 20 -31.22 18.73 -1.40
C ALA A 20 -31.56 20.22 -1.61
N HIS A 21 -30.87 21.13 -0.91
CA HIS A 21 -31.06 22.58 -1.03
C HIS A 21 -29.86 23.31 -1.67
N ALA A 22 -28.83 22.60 -2.12
CA ALA A 22 -27.64 23.21 -2.71
C ALA A 22 -27.88 23.76 -4.13
N GLY A 23 -28.89 23.25 -4.86
CA GLY A 23 -29.17 23.64 -6.23
C GLY A 23 -30.43 22.99 -6.81
N ASP A 24 -30.67 23.18 -8.11
CA ASP A 24 -31.77 22.55 -8.84
C ASP A 24 -31.28 21.29 -9.58
N PRO A 25 -31.72 20.07 -9.18
CA PRO A 25 -31.35 18.83 -9.87
C PRO A 25 -31.92 18.75 -11.30
N LEU A 26 -32.93 19.54 -11.65
CA LEU A 26 -33.53 19.58 -12.99
C LEU A 26 -32.82 20.53 -13.94
N ALA A 27 -31.88 21.35 -13.47
CA ALA A 27 -31.20 22.36 -14.29
C ALA A 27 -30.52 21.77 -15.54
N LYS A 28 -29.89 20.60 -15.41
CA LYS A 28 -29.25 19.90 -16.55
C LYS A 28 -30.27 19.37 -17.55
N ALA A 29 -31.39 18.83 -17.06
CA ALA A 29 -32.48 18.38 -17.94
C ALA A 29 -33.12 19.57 -18.66
N ALA A 30 -33.32 20.70 -17.97
CA ALA A 30 -33.88 21.92 -18.55
C ALA A 30 -33.02 22.50 -19.69
N ALA A 31 -31.70 22.29 -19.67
CA ALA A 31 -30.77 22.72 -20.70
C ALA A 31 -30.80 21.87 -22.00
N ILE A 32 -31.53 20.75 -22.02
CA ILE A 32 -31.68 19.91 -23.22
C ILE A 32 -32.48 20.67 -24.29
N GLN A 33 -31.89 20.84 -25.48
CA GLN A 33 -32.49 21.60 -26.58
C GLN A 33 -33.74 20.93 -27.17
N GLN A 34 -33.75 19.60 -27.27
CA GLN A 34 -34.86 18.84 -27.82
C GLN A 34 -36.02 18.76 -26.81
N PRO A 35 -37.24 19.26 -27.14
CA PRO A 35 -38.35 19.32 -26.18
C PRO A 35 -38.79 17.96 -25.64
N GLN A 36 -38.86 16.93 -26.48
CA GLN A 36 -39.27 15.59 -26.07
C GLN A 36 -38.25 14.95 -25.09
N ALA A 37 -36.96 15.01 -25.42
CA ALA A 37 -35.89 14.49 -24.57
C ALA A 37 -35.80 15.25 -23.23
N ARG A 38 -36.05 16.56 -23.24
CA ARG A 38 -36.09 17.40 -22.03
C ARG A 38 -37.17 16.95 -21.06
N GLU A 39 -38.41 16.77 -21.53
CA GLU A 39 -39.52 16.37 -20.66
C GLU A 39 -39.36 14.95 -20.14
N GLN A 40 -38.85 14.02 -20.97
CA GLN A 40 -38.51 12.66 -20.53
C GLN A 40 -37.43 12.67 -19.43
N ALA A 41 -36.37 13.46 -19.61
CA ALA A 41 -35.31 13.57 -18.61
C ALA A 41 -35.82 14.15 -17.28
N LYS A 42 -36.66 15.19 -17.32
CA LYS A 42 -37.28 15.76 -16.11
C LYS A 42 -38.14 14.75 -15.36
N LEU A 43 -39.01 14.02 -16.06
CA LEU A 43 -39.87 13.00 -15.44
C LEU A 43 -39.06 11.87 -14.81
N THR A 44 -37.97 11.45 -15.47
CA THR A 44 -37.05 10.44 -14.94
C THR A 44 -36.42 10.90 -13.62
N ILE A 45 -35.95 12.16 -13.56
CA ILE A 45 -35.33 12.72 -12.35
C ILE A 45 -36.36 12.92 -11.23
N ILE A 46 -37.55 13.44 -11.54
CA ILE A 46 -38.63 13.65 -10.56
C ILE A 46 -39.00 12.32 -9.90
N THR A 47 -39.15 11.27 -10.71
CA THR A 47 -39.51 9.93 -10.22
C THR A 47 -38.36 9.28 -9.45
N ALA A 48 -37.12 9.38 -9.94
CA ALA A 48 -35.96 8.78 -9.28
C ALA A 48 -35.65 9.39 -7.91
N LEU A 49 -35.79 10.73 -7.80
CA LEU A 49 -35.47 11.47 -6.58
C LEU A 49 -36.67 11.74 -5.67
N HIS A 50 -37.88 11.34 -6.06
CA HIS A 50 -39.14 11.64 -5.38
C HIS A 50 -39.32 13.14 -5.12
N LEU A 51 -39.09 13.97 -6.15
CA LEU A 51 -39.15 15.45 -6.03
C LEU A 51 -40.57 15.97 -5.76
N ASP A 52 -41.59 15.12 -5.90
CA ASP A 52 -42.99 15.39 -5.52
C ASP A 52 -43.19 15.49 -4.00
N GLN A 53 -42.23 15.00 -3.20
CA GLN A 53 -42.33 14.95 -1.74
C GLN A 53 -41.39 15.94 -1.05
N ASN A 54 -41.75 16.34 0.17
CA ASN A 54 -40.88 17.15 1.03
C ASN A 54 -39.56 16.40 1.32
N PHE A 55 -38.43 17.13 1.40
CA PHE A 55 -37.10 16.60 1.67
C PHE A 55 -37.05 15.70 2.92
N ILE A 56 -37.85 15.98 3.95
CA ILE A 56 -37.91 15.17 5.17
C ILE A 56 -38.39 13.75 4.83
N VAL A 57 -39.46 13.63 4.05
CA VAL A 57 -40.02 12.34 3.64
C VAL A 57 -39.02 11.61 2.75
N ARG A 58 -38.39 12.33 1.80
CA ARG A 58 -37.34 11.79 0.92
C ARG A 58 -36.18 11.20 1.73
N PHE A 59 -35.72 11.89 2.77
CA PHE A 59 -34.68 11.38 3.67
C PHE A 59 -35.11 10.08 4.36
N PHE A 60 -36.32 10.01 4.90
CA PHE A 60 -36.79 8.80 5.59
C PHE A 60 -37.04 7.62 4.62
N LEU A 61 -37.48 7.89 3.39
CA LEU A 61 -37.57 6.88 2.33
C LEU A 61 -36.19 6.31 1.99
N TRP A 62 -35.22 7.19 1.79
CA TRP A 62 -33.83 6.79 1.56
C TRP A 62 -33.24 6.02 2.76
N LEU A 63 -33.46 6.51 3.99
CA LEU A 63 -33.00 5.86 5.21
C LEU A 63 -33.62 4.46 5.38
N LYS A 64 -34.90 4.29 5.03
CA LYS A 64 -35.56 2.98 5.01
C LYS A 64 -34.86 2.02 4.05
N GLY A 65 -34.51 2.47 2.84
CA GLY A 65 -33.77 1.68 1.87
C GLY A 65 -32.39 1.25 2.38
N VAL A 66 -31.65 2.18 3.01
CA VAL A 66 -30.34 1.89 3.60
C VAL A 66 -30.45 0.94 4.80
N LEU A 67 -31.42 1.15 5.70
CA LEU A 67 -31.65 0.24 6.83
C LEU A 67 -32.09 -1.15 6.37
N GLY A 68 -32.69 -1.27 5.17
CA GLY A 68 -32.95 -2.54 4.50
C GLY A 68 -31.69 -3.41 4.32
N CYS A 69 -30.49 -2.81 4.28
CA CYS A 69 -29.23 -3.55 4.29
C CYS A 69 -29.07 -4.49 5.50
N LEU A 70 -29.63 -4.13 6.66
CA LEU A 70 -29.56 -4.96 7.87
C LEU A 70 -30.35 -6.28 7.73
N VAL A 71 -31.29 -6.33 6.79
CA VAL A 71 -32.16 -7.48 6.51
C VAL A 71 -31.83 -8.11 5.14
N GLY A 72 -30.75 -7.65 4.49
CA GLY A 72 -30.30 -8.17 3.19
C GLY A 72 -30.96 -7.55 1.95
N GLN A 73 -31.77 -6.50 2.11
CA GLN A 73 -32.40 -5.74 1.02
C GLN A 73 -31.85 -4.31 0.96
N CYS A 74 -30.57 -4.19 0.58
CA CYS A 74 -29.92 -2.88 0.44
C CYS A 74 -30.51 -2.08 -0.71
N ASP A 75 -30.96 -0.85 -0.44
CA ASP A 75 -31.33 0.10 -1.48
C ASP A 75 -30.84 1.53 -1.16
N PHE A 76 -29.85 2.00 -1.93
CA PHE A 76 -29.33 3.38 -1.86
C PHE A 76 -30.06 4.32 -2.83
N GLY A 77 -31.08 3.84 -3.55
CA GLY A 77 -31.85 4.58 -4.52
C GLY A 77 -31.22 4.63 -5.91
N SER A 78 -31.87 5.41 -6.78
CA SER A 78 -31.42 5.64 -8.16
C SER A 78 -30.80 7.02 -8.30
N SER A 79 -29.77 7.12 -9.16
CA SER A 79 -29.18 8.40 -9.51
C SER A 79 -30.09 9.20 -10.46
N ILE A 80 -29.78 10.47 -10.66
CA ILE A 80 -30.47 11.30 -11.67
C ILE A 80 -30.36 10.76 -13.11
N THR A 81 -29.41 9.87 -13.36
CA THR A 81 -29.25 9.20 -14.67
C THR A 81 -30.15 7.98 -14.83
N GLY A 82 -30.93 7.62 -13.80
CA GLY A 82 -31.76 6.42 -13.75
C GLY A 82 -31.00 5.15 -13.37
N ASN A 83 -29.67 5.22 -13.26
CA ASN A 83 -28.84 4.09 -12.86
C ASN A 83 -28.94 3.84 -11.35
N SER A 84 -28.97 2.57 -10.95
CA SER A 84 -29.00 2.15 -9.54
C SER A 84 -27.69 2.49 -8.83
N VAL A 85 -27.79 3.28 -7.75
CA VAL A 85 -26.62 3.67 -6.94
C VAL A 85 -25.94 2.45 -6.31
N ASN A 86 -26.66 1.36 -6.04
CA ASN A 86 -26.08 0.14 -5.46
C ASN A 86 -24.92 -0.44 -6.30
N VAL A 87 -25.06 -0.44 -7.64
CA VAL A 87 -24.06 -1.02 -8.55
C VAL A 87 -22.85 -0.11 -8.64
N ASP A 88 -23.09 1.19 -8.77
CA ASP A 88 -22.04 2.20 -8.81
C ASP A 88 -21.26 2.24 -7.49
N LEU A 89 -21.98 2.15 -6.37
CA LEU A 89 -21.42 2.09 -5.01
C LEU A 89 -20.55 0.85 -4.82
N ALA A 90 -21.02 -0.34 -5.20
CA ALA A 90 -20.26 -1.57 -5.03
C ALA A 90 -18.93 -1.54 -5.81
N ASN A 91 -18.97 -1.09 -7.07
CA ASN A 91 -17.77 -0.96 -7.91
C ASN A 91 -16.82 0.11 -7.35
N ALA A 92 -17.34 1.27 -6.98
CA ALA A 92 -16.58 2.37 -6.42
C ALA A 92 -15.90 1.97 -5.10
N LEU A 93 -16.62 1.26 -4.23
CA LEU A 93 -16.15 0.81 -2.93
C LEU A 93 -14.96 -0.15 -3.05
N LEU A 94 -15.02 -1.12 -3.95
CA LEU A 94 -13.92 -2.06 -4.17
C LEU A 94 -12.64 -1.34 -4.60
N ILE A 95 -12.78 -0.33 -5.46
CA ILE A 95 -11.65 0.45 -5.96
C ILE A 95 -11.04 1.30 -4.82
N SER A 96 -11.87 2.04 -4.08
CA SER A 96 -11.39 2.88 -2.97
C SER A 96 -10.79 2.07 -1.83
N LEU A 97 -11.43 0.95 -1.43
CA LEU A 97 -10.89 0.06 -0.40
C LEU A 97 -9.52 -0.48 -0.80
N ARG A 98 -9.36 -0.88 -2.06
CA ARG A 98 -8.09 -1.37 -2.56
C ARG A 98 -6.98 -0.32 -2.46
N LEU A 99 -7.27 0.93 -2.83
CA LEU A 99 -6.34 2.05 -2.73
C LEU A 99 -5.97 2.34 -1.27
N ILE A 100 -6.98 2.52 -0.42
CA ILE A 100 -6.81 2.88 0.99
C ILE A 100 -6.05 1.77 1.72
N THR A 101 -6.44 0.51 1.54
CA THR A 101 -5.77 -0.63 2.19
C THR A 101 -4.32 -0.76 1.75
N ALA A 102 -4.03 -0.68 0.43
CA ALA A 102 -2.66 -0.73 -0.08
C ALA A 102 -1.80 0.42 0.48
N ALA A 103 -2.32 1.64 0.47
CA ALA A 103 -1.61 2.82 0.97
C ALA A 103 -1.39 2.75 2.49
N THR A 104 -2.41 2.34 3.25
CA THR A 104 -2.34 2.21 4.71
C THR A 104 -1.30 1.17 5.12
N VAL A 105 -1.37 -0.03 4.53
CA VAL A 105 -0.42 -1.11 4.85
C VAL A 105 1.01 -0.70 4.52
N ALA A 106 1.23 -0.09 3.35
CA ALA A 106 2.55 0.40 2.96
C ALA A 106 3.04 1.51 3.91
N ALA A 107 2.17 2.46 4.27
CA ALA A 107 2.51 3.56 5.16
C ALA A 107 2.83 3.10 6.59
N ILE A 108 2.09 2.12 7.13
CA ILE A 108 2.37 1.51 8.43
C ILE A 108 3.73 0.80 8.38
N LEU A 109 3.94 -0.09 7.41
CA LEU A 109 5.17 -0.88 7.34
C LEU A 109 6.41 0.01 7.18
N ILE A 110 6.37 0.95 6.23
CA ILE A 110 7.50 1.82 5.93
C ILE A 110 7.64 2.91 7.02
N GLY A 111 6.54 3.55 7.40
CA GLY A 111 6.53 4.66 8.35
C GLY A 111 6.98 4.24 9.75
N ILE A 112 6.42 3.15 10.28
CA ILE A 112 6.84 2.62 11.59
C ILE A 112 8.30 2.17 11.55
N SER A 113 8.72 1.47 10.49
CA SER A 113 10.12 1.04 10.36
C SER A 113 11.07 2.23 10.36
N ILE A 114 10.78 3.25 9.56
CA ILE A 114 11.57 4.49 9.49
C ILE A 114 11.60 5.18 10.85
N GLY A 115 10.44 5.35 11.51
CA GLY A 115 10.34 6.02 12.81
C GLY A 115 11.10 5.31 13.93
N ILE A 116 11.10 3.98 13.92
CA ILE A 116 11.84 3.19 14.91
C ILE A 116 13.34 3.26 14.62
N ILE A 117 13.76 3.18 13.36
CA ILE A 117 15.17 3.29 12.97
C ILE A 117 15.73 4.68 13.33
N THR A 118 14.98 5.76 13.10
CA THR A 118 15.39 7.11 13.49
C THR A 118 15.44 7.30 15.00
N ALA A 119 14.51 6.71 15.76
CA ALA A 119 14.55 6.73 17.22
C ALA A 119 15.79 6.02 17.79
N LEU A 120 16.15 4.86 17.22
CA LEU A 120 17.34 4.10 17.64
C LEU A 120 18.65 4.82 17.29
N ARG A 121 18.64 5.71 16.30
CA ARG A 121 19.78 6.54 15.90
C ARG A 121 19.48 8.01 16.08
N GLN A 122 18.94 8.37 17.24
CA GLN A 122 18.59 9.75 17.59
C GLN A 122 19.79 10.68 17.37
N TYR A 123 19.54 11.87 16.81
CA TYR A 123 20.56 12.89 16.48
C TYR A 123 21.61 12.45 15.45
N SER A 124 21.38 11.36 14.72
CA SER A 124 22.21 10.97 13.58
C SER A 124 21.80 11.71 12.30
N GLY A 125 22.67 11.73 11.29
CA GLY A 125 22.33 12.28 9.97
C GLY A 125 21.09 11.61 9.34
N LEU A 126 20.86 10.32 9.62
CA LEU A 126 19.64 9.61 9.23
C LEU A 126 18.39 10.24 9.87
N ASP A 127 18.44 10.56 11.16
CA ASP A 127 17.34 11.22 11.89
C ASP A 127 17.00 12.58 11.26
N TYR A 128 18.01 13.42 11.00
CA TYR A 128 17.81 14.73 10.36
C TYR A 128 17.28 14.63 8.93
N VAL A 129 17.82 13.74 8.09
CA VAL A 129 17.39 13.57 6.70
C VAL A 129 15.94 13.08 6.64
N VAL A 130 15.61 12.03 7.39
CA VAL A 130 14.25 11.51 7.44
C VAL A 130 13.27 12.55 7.96
N THR A 131 13.63 13.26 9.03
CA THR A 131 12.77 14.30 9.61
C THR A 131 12.53 15.44 8.63
N PHE A 132 13.55 15.89 7.90
CA PHE A 132 13.43 16.89 6.85
C PHE A 132 12.44 16.45 5.77
N PHE A 133 12.60 15.25 5.22
CA PHE A 133 11.70 14.73 4.18
C PHE A 133 10.29 14.48 4.72
N ALA A 134 10.14 14.02 5.96
CA ALA A 134 8.83 13.86 6.59
C ALA A 134 8.11 15.21 6.69
N PHE A 135 8.79 16.28 7.11
CA PHE A 135 8.20 17.63 7.16
C PHE A 135 7.91 18.19 5.76
N LEU A 136 8.82 17.98 4.80
CA LEU A 136 8.62 18.39 3.41
C LEU A 136 7.33 17.77 2.88
N PHE A 137 7.21 16.43 2.92
CA PHE A 137 6.03 15.74 2.41
C PHE A 137 4.75 16.04 3.18
N PHE A 138 4.84 16.23 4.51
CA PHE A 138 3.69 16.65 5.32
C PHE A 138 3.18 18.05 4.92
N SER A 139 4.06 18.93 4.45
CA SER A 139 3.72 20.31 4.07
C SER A 139 3.22 20.43 2.63
N LEU A 140 3.39 19.38 1.81
CA LEU A 140 2.98 19.39 0.41
C LEU A 140 1.51 18.98 0.26
N PRO A 141 0.69 19.76 -0.46
CA PRO A 141 -0.66 19.34 -0.77
C PRO A 141 -0.70 18.03 -1.57
N VAL A 142 -1.58 17.12 -1.17
CA VAL A 142 -1.72 15.77 -1.75
C VAL A 142 -1.93 15.82 -3.25
N PHE A 143 -2.85 16.68 -3.71
CA PHE A 143 -3.18 16.81 -5.12
C PHE A 143 -1.97 17.29 -5.94
N TRP A 144 -1.19 18.22 -5.39
CA TRP A 144 -0.01 18.78 -6.04
C TRP A 144 1.07 17.71 -6.19
N PHE A 145 1.30 16.93 -5.13
CA PHE A 145 2.23 15.82 -5.17
C PHE A 145 1.77 14.73 -6.16
N GLY A 146 0.47 14.42 -6.19
CA GLY A 146 -0.11 13.51 -7.19
C GLY A 146 0.13 13.97 -8.63
N VAL A 147 -0.02 15.27 -8.91
CA VAL A 147 0.27 15.85 -10.24
C VAL A 147 1.76 15.72 -10.60
N ILE A 148 2.68 15.97 -9.65
CA ILE A 148 4.12 15.76 -9.87
C ILE A 148 4.44 14.30 -10.16
N LEU A 149 3.81 13.37 -9.46
CA LEU A 149 3.99 11.94 -9.75
C LEU A 149 3.47 11.57 -11.14
N LYS A 150 2.34 12.15 -11.57
CA LYS A 150 1.82 11.94 -12.93
C LYS A 150 2.78 12.46 -14.00
N ASP A 151 3.34 13.65 -13.82
CA ASP A 151 4.32 14.20 -14.77
C ASP A 151 5.63 13.41 -14.77
N GLY A 152 6.21 13.18 -13.60
CA GLY A 152 7.52 12.53 -13.44
C GLY A 152 7.51 11.02 -13.70
N LEU A 153 6.82 10.25 -12.85
CA LEU A 153 6.81 8.78 -12.92
C LEU A 153 5.79 8.23 -13.93
N GLY A 154 4.83 9.05 -14.35
CA GLY A 154 3.84 8.69 -15.35
C GLY A 154 4.29 9.04 -16.76
N ILE A 155 4.26 10.33 -17.10
CA ILE A 155 4.51 10.83 -18.46
C ILE A 155 5.98 10.68 -18.82
N ARG A 156 6.89 11.35 -18.10
CA ARG A 156 8.32 11.37 -18.43
C ARG A 156 8.97 9.99 -18.36
N PHE A 157 8.58 9.15 -17.39
CA PHE A 157 9.09 7.78 -17.30
C PHE A 157 8.61 6.91 -18.47
N ASN A 158 7.34 7.01 -18.89
CA ASN A 158 6.87 6.30 -20.08
C ASN A 158 7.58 6.78 -21.34
N ASP A 159 7.77 8.09 -21.48
CA ASP A 159 8.48 8.67 -22.63
C ASP A 159 9.96 8.23 -22.64
N PHE A 160 10.60 8.17 -21.48
CA PHE A 160 11.96 7.62 -21.31
C PHE A 160 12.06 6.14 -21.69
N LEU A 161 11.06 5.32 -21.35
CA LEU A 161 11.04 3.92 -21.78
C LEU A 161 10.83 3.78 -23.29
N GLN A 162 10.01 4.64 -23.90
CA GLN A 162 9.63 4.53 -25.31
C GLN A 162 10.65 5.19 -26.26
N GLN A 163 11.14 6.38 -25.92
CA GLN A 163 12.04 7.17 -26.77
C GLN A 163 13.50 6.81 -26.52
N ASP A 164 13.92 6.81 -25.26
CA ASP A 164 15.31 6.55 -24.87
C ASP A 164 15.59 5.06 -24.65
N HIS A 165 14.62 4.17 -24.87
CA HIS A 165 14.72 2.72 -24.63
C HIS A 165 15.21 2.39 -23.21
N GLY A 166 14.89 3.25 -22.23
CA GLY A 166 15.32 3.14 -20.84
C GLY A 166 16.82 3.40 -20.60
N ALA A 167 17.52 4.05 -21.55
CA ALA A 167 18.95 4.34 -21.46
C ALA A 167 19.21 5.71 -20.81
N PHE A 168 19.86 5.74 -19.64
CA PHE A 168 20.18 7.01 -18.98
C PHE A 168 21.34 7.75 -19.68
N SER A 169 21.21 9.08 -19.80
CA SER A 169 22.31 9.92 -20.27
C SER A 169 23.50 9.90 -19.30
N TRP A 170 24.73 10.01 -19.80
CA TRP A 170 25.94 9.99 -18.97
C TRP A 170 25.93 11.06 -17.87
N ARG A 171 25.36 12.24 -18.17
CA ARG A 171 25.20 13.34 -17.20
C ARG A 171 24.28 12.94 -16.06
N ALA A 172 23.15 12.30 -16.37
CA ALA A 172 22.21 11.81 -15.35
C ALA A 172 22.85 10.74 -14.45
N ILE A 173 23.60 9.80 -15.04
CA ILE A 173 24.32 8.76 -14.29
C ILE A 173 25.28 9.39 -13.28
N ILE A 174 26.10 10.36 -13.70
CA ILE A 174 27.07 11.03 -12.81
C ILE A 174 26.36 11.82 -11.71
N ILE A 175 25.33 12.60 -12.06
CA ILE A 175 24.59 13.41 -11.09
C ILE A 175 23.94 12.52 -10.03
N VAL A 176 23.23 11.46 -10.44
CA VAL A 176 22.58 10.54 -9.51
C VAL A 176 23.59 9.79 -8.66
N ALA A 177 24.71 9.34 -9.24
CA ALA A 177 25.79 8.69 -8.50
C ALA A 177 26.37 9.60 -7.40
N LEU A 178 26.67 10.85 -7.72
CA LEU A 178 27.17 11.82 -6.75
C LEU A 178 26.14 12.12 -5.67
N LEU A 179 24.88 12.34 -6.05
CA LEU A 179 23.78 12.58 -5.10
C LEU A 179 23.61 11.40 -4.14
N MET A 180 23.58 10.16 -4.65
CA MET A 180 23.50 8.96 -3.82
C MET A 180 24.73 8.80 -2.92
N GLY A 181 25.91 9.18 -3.39
CA GLY A 181 27.14 9.24 -2.58
C GLY A 181 27.03 10.24 -1.43
N VAL A 182 26.51 11.45 -1.69
CA VAL A 182 26.27 12.48 -0.65
C VAL A 182 25.21 12.03 0.36
N ILE A 183 24.15 11.39 -0.12
CA ILE A 183 23.11 10.82 0.74
C ILE A 183 23.72 9.74 1.65
N ALA A 184 24.48 8.79 1.11
CA ALA A 184 25.14 7.77 1.92
C ALA A 184 26.16 8.37 2.91
N TYR A 185 26.95 9.35 2.47
CA TYR A 185 27.86 10.11 3.34
C TYR A 185 27.13 10.73 4.55
N SER A 186 25.91 11.23 4.35
CA SER A 186 25.07 11.81 5.41
C SER A 186 24.41 10.76 6.31
N LEU A 187 23.93 9.66 5.73
CA LEU A 187 23.19 8.61 6.44
C LEU A 187 24.07 7.77 7.38
N PHE A 188 25.34 7.53 7.03
CA PHE A 188 26.24 6.71 7.83
C PHE A 188 27.02 7.56 8.85
N GLY A 189 26.84 7.25 10.14
CA GLY A 189 27.59 7.86 11.23
C GLY A 189 29.04 7.35 11.32
N GLY A 190 29.93 8.12 11.94
CA GLY A 190 31.34 7.76 12.16
C GLY A 190 32.33 8.91 11.89
N GLN A 191 33.63 8.58 11.87
CA GLN A 191 34.71 9.52 11.52
C GLN A 191 34.60 9.98 10.06
N LEU A 192 35.04 11.21 9.77
CA LEU A 192 34.97 11.83 8.44
C LEU A 192 35.50 10.93 7.33
N TYR A 193 36.64 10.26 7.57
CA TYR A 193 37.26 9.34 6.62
C TYR A 193 36.35 8.16 6.23
N ARG A 194 35.69 7.52 7.22
CA ARG A 194 34.74 6.43 6.95
C ARG A 194 33.53 6.92 6.15
N ARG A 195 33.02 8.11 6.46
CA ARG A 195 31.89 8.70 5.74
C ARG A 195 32.24 8.98 4.28
N LEU A 196 33.43 9.54 4.03
CA LEU A 196 33.93 9.81 2.68
C LEU A 196 34.10 8.51 1.88
N ILE A 197 34.66 7.46 2.49
CA ILE A 197 34.74 6.14 1.85
C ILE A 197 33.34 5.61 1.54
N THR A 198 32.41 5.62 2.49
CA THR A 198 31.05 5.11 2.24
C THR A 198 30.33 5.89 1.15
N GLY A 199 30.50 7.22 1.11
CA GLY A 199 29.95 8.06 0.06
C GLY A 199 30.58 7.79 -1.30
N GLY A 200 31.91 7.70 -1.37
CA GLY A 200 32.64 7.38 -2.59
C GLY A 200 32.30 6.00 -3.14
N VAL A 201 32.29 4.96 -2.29
CA VAL A 201 31.88 3.61 -2.66
C VAL A 201 30.43 3.59 -3.15
N THR A 202 29.52 4.28 -2.46
CA THR A 202 28.11 4.34 -2.91
C THR A 202 27.99 5.04 -4.26
N ALA A 203 28.72 6.11 -4.50
CA ALA A 203 28.72 6.79 -5.80
C ALA A 203 29.24 5.87 -6.91
N VAL A 204 30.36 5.17 -6.71
CA VAL A 204 30.91 4.23 -7.69
C VAL A 204 29.96 3.08 -7.96
N VAL A 205 29.36 2.48 -6.92
CA VAL A 205 28.38 1.39 -7.06
C VAL A 205 27.13 1.88 -7.79
N THR A 206 26.63 3.07 -7.46
CA THR A 206 25.46 3.67 -8.12
C THR A 206 25.75 3.95 -9.60
N PHE A 207 26.93 4.51 -9.91
CA PHE A 207 27.38 4.74 -11.28
C PHE A 207 27.44 3.42 -12.07
N GLY A 208 28.09 2.40 -11.52
CA GLY A 208 28.20 1.09 -12.16
C GLY A 208 26.84 0.41 -12.37
N ALA A 209 25.95 0.49 -11.38
CA ALA A 209 24.59 -0.05 -11.48
C ALA A 209 23.76 0.67 -12.56
N MET A 210 23.79 2.01 -12.58
CA MET A 210 23.07 2.78 -13.60
C MET A 210 23.66 2.56 -15.01
N TYR A 211 24.99 2.51 -15.12
CA TYR A 211 25.65 2.18 -16.39
C TYR A 211 25.26 0.78 -16.88
N TYR A 212 25.23 -0.21 -15.99
CA TYR A 212 24.76 -1.56 -16.29
C TYR A 212 23.31 -1.56 -16.78
N ILE A 213 22.41 -0.85 -16.08
CA ILE A 213 20.99 -0.72 -16.48
C ILE A 213 20.86 -0.11 -17.87
N THR A 214 21.65 0.93 -18.17
CA THR A 214 21.67 1.60 -19.48
C THR A 214 22.16 0.67 -20.58
N VAL A 215 23.29 -0.02 -20.40
CA VAL A 215 23.89 -0.88 -21.43
C VAL A 215 23.06 -2.13 -21.70
N THR A 216 22.43 -2.69 -20.66
CA THR A 216 21.64 -3.93 -20.79
C THR A 216 20.16 -3.69 -21.11
N HIS A 217 19.73 -2.42 -21.20
CA HIS A 217 18.31 -2.04 -21.29
C HIS A 217 17.45 -2.75 -20.24
N TRP A 218 17.99 -2.89 -19.02
CA TRP A 218 17.39 -3.69 -17.96
C TRP A 218 16.00 -3.20 -17.57
N LEU A 219 15.69 -1.90 -17.73
CA LEU A 219 14.35 -1.35 -17.47
C LEU A 219 13.27 -1.86 -18.44
N LEU A 220 13.64 -2.29 -19.65
CA LEU A 220 12.72 -2.92 -20.60
C LEU A 220 12.63 -4.44 -20.38
N ASN A 221 13.70 -5.05 -19.86
CA ASN A 221 13.82 -6.49 -19.65
C ASN A 221 14.34 -6.83 -18.24
N PRO A 222 13.61 -6.44 -17.17
CA PRO A 222 14.13 -6.61 -15.84
C PRO A 222 14.13 -8.10 -15.47
N SER A 223 15.27 -8.56 -14.95
CA SER A 223 15.38 -9.87 -14.32
C SER A 223 16.46 -9.85 -13.26
N LEU A 224 16.28 -10.63 -12.19
CA LEU A 224 17.31 -10.84 -11.18
C LEU A 224 18.31 -11.89 -11.70
N GLY A 225 17.79 -12.94 -12.36
CA GLY A 225 18.60 -14.06 -12.81
C GLY A 225 19.10 -14.93 -11.65
N ILE A 226 19.65 -16.11 -11.98
CA ILE A 226 19.97 -17.12 -10.97
C ILE A 226 21.02 -16.66 -9.97
N VAL A 227 22.05 -15.93 -10.43
CA VAL A 227 23.15 -15.46 -9.59
C VAL A 227 22.65 -14.51 -8.50
N LEU A 228 21.86 -13.50 -8.89
CA LEU A 228 21.35 -12.52 -7.94
C LEU A 228 20.31 -13.14 -7.00
N ILE A 229 19.49 -14.08 -7.48
CA ILE A 229 18.55 -14.83 -6.63
C ILE A 229 19.30 -15.61 -5.56
N ILE A 230 20.39 -16.32 -5.90
CA ILE A 230 21.21 -17.05 -4.93
C ILE A 230 21.78 -16.08 -3.89
N VAL A 231 22.36 -14.96 -4.33
CA VAL A 231 22.98 -13.97 -3.42
C VAL A 231 21.95 -13.37 -2.47
N ILE A 232 20.82 -12.87 -2.99
CA ILE A 232 19.77 -12.24 -2.17
C ILE A 232 19.11 -13.28 -1.25
N SER A 233 18.83 -14.49 -1.76
CA SER A 233 18.20 -15.54 -0.96
C SER A 233 19.13 -16.04 0.14
N ALA A 234 20.43 -16.15 -0.13
CA ALA A 234 21.43 -16.49 0.88
C ALA A 234 21.52 -15.39 1.95
N ALA A 235 21.55 -14.12 1.54
CA ALA A 235 21.54 -13.00 2.48
C ALA A 235 20.26 -12.98 3.36
N MET A 236 19.09 -13.24 2.76
CA MET A 236 17.83 -13.37 3.50
C MET A 236 17.84 -14.57 4.44
N GLY A 237 18.29 -15.74 4.00
CA GLY A 237 18.42 -16.94 4.84
C GLY A 237 19.37 -16.72 6.02
N LEU A 238 20.48 -16.01 5.82
CA LEU A 238 21.37 -15.58 6.90
C LEU A 238 20.64 -14.63 7.85
N GLY A 239 19.93 -13.62 7.32
CA GLY A 239 19.12 -12.69 8.12
C GLY A 239 18.08 -13.40 8.98
N VAL A 240 17.35 -14.35 8.41
CA VAL A 240 16.37 -15.20 9.12
C VAL A 240 17.06 -16.01 10.21
N THR A 241 18.21 -16.61 9.92
CA THR A 241 18.99 -17.37 10.92
C THR A 241 19.44 -16.47 12.06
N VAL A 242 19.95 -15.28 11.76
CA VAL A 242 20.38 -14.27 12.73
C VAL A 242 19.21 -13.81 13.60
N LEU A 243 18.01 -13.68 13.05
CA LEU A 243 16.79 -13.27 13.76
C LEU A 243 16.18 -14.38 14.63
N THR A 244 16.26 -15.63 14.19
CA THR A 244 15.57 -16.75 14.84
C THR A 244 16.44 -17.49 15.86
N ALA A 245 17.64 -17.91 15.47
CA ALA A 245 18.50 -18.79 16.26
C ALA A 245 19.88 -18.20 16.59
N GLY A 246 20.27 -17.13 15.89
CA GLY A 246 21.61 -16.56 15.94
C GLY A 246 22.63 -17.37 15.12
N LEU A 247 23.72 -16.72 14.68
CA LEU A 247 24.72 -17.34 13.79
C LEU A 247 25.51 -18.48 14.44
N ARG A 248 25.49 -18.59 15.78
CA ARG A 248 26.18 -19.67 16.51
C ARG A 248 25.48 -21.03 16.35
N ASN A 249 24.18 -21.05 16.04
CA ASN A 249 23.44 -22.29 15.83
C ASN A 249 23.70 -22.84 14.42
N ARG A 250 24.68 -23.74 14.30
CA ARG A 250 25.07 -24.35 13.01
C ARG A 250 23.94 -25.14 12.35
N LYS A 251 23.06 -25.79 13.12
CA LYS A 251 21.93 -26.58 12.58
C LYS A 251 20.90 -25.68 11.92
N ALA A 252 20.55 -24.57 12.56
CA ALA A 252 19.64 -23.57 11.99
C ALA A 252 20.24 -22.88 10.74
N LEU A 253 21.55 -22.60 10.76
CA LEU A 253 22.27 -22.06 9.61
C LEU A 253 22.28 -23.04 8.41
N LEU A 254 22.59 -24.31 8.65
CA LEU A 254 22.56 -25.33 7.60
C LEU A 254 21.15 -25.51 7.05
N THR A 255 20.13 -25.46 7.91
CA THR A 255 18.72 -25.50 7.50
C THR A 255 18.38 -24.36 6.53
N SER A 256 18.73 -23.12 6.86
CA SER A 256 18.41 -21.98 6.00
C SER A 256 19.19 -22.04 4.68
N MET A 257 20.49 -22.34 4.72
CA MET A 257 21.32 -22.41 3.51
C MET A 257 20.91 -23.55 2.58
N THR A 258 20.54 -24.72 3.12
CA THR A 258 20.01 -25.82 2.31
C THR A 258 18.64 -25.49 1.71
N THR A 259 17.78 -24.80 2.46
CA THR A 259 16.50 -24.30 1.94
C THR A 259 16.72 -23.33 0.77
N VAL A 260 17.69 -22.42 0.89
CA VAL A 260 18.09 -21.51 -0.21
C VAL A 260 18.62 -22.28 -1.41
N ALA A 261 19.47 -23.29 -1.18
CA ALA A 261 20.02 -24.12 -2.25
C ALA A 261 18.93 -24.89 -3.01
N VAL A 262 17.94 -25.43 -2.29
CA VAL A 262 16.76 -26.08 -2.90
C VAL A 262 15.96 -25.07 -3.72
N GLY A 263 15.69 -23.88 -3.19
CA GLY A 263 14.99 -22.82 -3.93
C GLY A 263 15.73 -22.40 -5.21
N ALA A 264 17.06 -22.27 -5.15
CA ALA A 264 17.89 -21.97 -6.30
C ALA A 264 17.88 -23.10 -7.35
N ALA A 265 17.97 -24.36 -6.92
CA ALA A 265 17.89 -25.52 -7.82
C ALA A 265 16.53 -25.62 -8.51
N LEU A 266 15.45 -25.30 -7.79
CA LEU A 266 14.08 -25.30 -8.31
C LEU A 266 13.74 -24.08 -9.17
N TRP A 267 14.61 -23.06 -9.24
CA TRP A 267 14.31 -21.84 -9.99
C TRP A 267 13.95 -22.12 -11.46
N TYR A 268 14.78 -22.88 -12.19
CA TYR A 268 14.53 -23.14 -13.62
C TYR A 268 13.24 -23.97 -13.86
N PRO A 269 13.00 -25.10 -13.15
CA PRO A 269 11.74 -25.83 -13.25
C PRO A 269 10.50 -24.97 -12.90
N LEU A 270 10.60 -24.13 -11.86
CA LEU A 270 9.50 -23.26 -11.47
C LEU A 270 9.19 -22.20 -12.53
N GLN A 271 10.21 -21.60 -13.16
CA GLN A 271 9.99 -20.63 -14.24
C GLN A 271 9.27 -21.26 -15.44
N TYR A 272 9.58 -22.53 -15.76
CA TYR A 272 8.86 -23.29 -16.79
C TYR A 272 7.39 -23.54 -16.39
N TYR A 273 7.15 -23.99 -15.15
CA TYR A 273 5.80 -24.22 -14.64
C TYR A 273 4.95 -22.94 -14.62
N PHE A 274 5.55 -21.79 -14.28
CA PHE A 274 4.88 -20.49 -14.27
C PHE A 274 4.43 -20.00 -15.65
N TYR A 275 5.03 -20.51 -16.71
CA TYR A 275 4.62 -20.20 -18.09
C TYR A 275 3.36 -20.98 -18.50
N GLN A 276 3.08 -22.14 -17.87
CA GLN A 276 1.95 -23.01 -18.21
C GLN A 276 0.66 -22.63 -17.48
N GLY A 277 0.07 -21.48 -17.82
CA GLY A 277 -1.25 -21.08 -17.35
C GLY A 277 -1.34 -20.98 -15.82
N PHE A 278 -0.63 -20.02 -15.25
CA PHE A 278 -0.55 -19.82 -13.81
C PHE A 278 -1.79 -19.10 -13.25
N THR A 279 -2.19 -19.42 -12.03
CA THR A 279 -3.35 -18.83 -11.35
C THR A 279 -3.01 -18.54 -9.88
N PHE A 280 -3.82 -17.67 -9.25
CA PHE A 280 -3.66 -17.34 -7.83
C PHE A 280 -3.65 -18.58 -6.92
N TRP A 281 -4.52 -19.56 -7.18
CA TRP A 281 -4.58 -20.79 -6.38
C TRP A 281 -3.32 -21.66 -6.52
N LYS A 282 -2.70 -21.72 -7.71
CA LYS A 282 -1.41 -22.41 -7.90
C LYS A 282 -0.29 -21.72 -7.12
N LEU A 283 -0.32 -20.38 -7.02
CA LEU A 283 0.63 -19.63 -6.18
C LEU A 283 0.51 -20.02 -4.71
N MET A 284 -0.71 -20.05 -4.18
CA MET A 284 -0.96 -20.42 -2.78
C MET A 284 -0.53 -21.86 -2.49
N LEU A 285 -0.81 -22.79 -3.42
CA LEU A 285 -0.37 -24.18 -3.31
C LEU A 285 1.16 -24.30 -3.26
N LEU A 286 1.88 -23.62 -4.17
CA LEU A 286 3.34 -23.65 -4.20
C LEU A 286 3.96 -23.00 -2.96
N LEU A 287 3.37 -21.93 -2.45
CA LEU A 287 3.81 -21.31 -1.20
C LEU A 287 3.66 -22.28 -0.02
N LEU A 288 2.53 -22.99 0.06
CA LEU A 288 2.31 -24.02 1.08
C LEU A 288 3.33 -25.16 0.95
N ILE A 289 3.57 -25.65 -0.25
CA ILE A 289 4.60 -26.68 -0.51
C ILE A 289 5.98 -26.19 -0.08
N ALA A 290 6.35 -24.95 -0.42
CA ALA A 290 7.62 -24.36 -0.02
C ALA A 290 7.77 -24.29 1.51
N ILE A 291 6.71 -23.88 2.22
CA ILE A 291 6.68 -23.88 3.69
C ILE A 291 6.89 -25.30 4.24
N VAL A 292 6.17 -26.29 3.72
CA VAL A 292 6.30 -27.69 4.15
C VAL A 292 7.71 -28.21 3.91
N VAL A 293 8.28 -27.95 2.73
CA VAL A 293 9.67 -28.32 2.41
C VAL A 293 10.65 -27.67 3.40
N GLY A 294 10.50 -26.37 3.68
CA GLY A 294 11.32 -25.68 4.67
C GLY A 294 11.21 -26.26 6.08
N ILE A 295 10.00 -26.64 6.52
CA ILE A 295 9.75 -27.31 7.80
C ILE A 295 10.45 -28.67 7.83
N VAL A 296 10.30 -29.47 6.77
CA VAL A 296 10.92 -30.81 6.68
C VAL A 296 12.44 -30.72 6.73
N ILE A 297 13.06 -29.81 5.96
CA ILE A 297 14.51 -29.58 6.00
C ILE A 297 14.94 -29.22 7.43
N GLY A 298 14.23 -28.30 8.08
CA GLY A 298 14.54 -27.92 9.46
C GLY A 298 14.33 -29.02 10.48
N TYR A 299 13.35 -29.90 10.27
CA TYR A 299 13.13 -31.07 11.11
C TYR A 299 14.26 -32.10 10.96
N LEU A 300 14.76 -32.31 9.74
CA LEU A 300 15.86 -33.22 9.44
C LEU A 300 17.19 -32.77 10.07
N TYR A 301 17.51 -31.47 10.01
CA TYR A 301 18.75 -30.93 10.59
C TYR A 301 18.66 -30.61 12.09
N GLY A 302 17.46 -30.42 12.63
CA GLY A 302 17.24 -29.77 13.93
C GLY A 302 17.75 -30.50 15.17
N GLY A 303 17.96 -31.82 15.12
CA GLY A 303 18.42 -32.60 16.29
C GLY A 303 17.54 -32.38 17.52
N ASP A 304 18.08 -31.80 18.60
CA ASP A 304 17.34 -31.50 19.84
C ASP A 304 16.46 -30.23 19.74
N ASP A 305 16.77 -29.31 18.80
CA ASP A 305 16.08 -28.04 18.59
C ASP A 305 15.17 -28.06 17.35
N LYS A 306 14.51 -29.19 17.04
CA LYS A 306 13.73 -29.37 15.80
C LYS A 306 12.69 -28.28 15.54
N GLY A 307 12.02 -27.81 16.60
CA GLY A 307 11.01 -26.75 16.48
C GLY A 307 11.61 -25.41 16.04
N LEU A 308 12.81 -25.07 16.50
CA LEU A 308 13.49 -23.84 16.12
C LEU A 308 13.98 -23.93 14.67
N SER A 309 14.68 -25.01 14.32
CA SER A 309 15.17 -25.22 12.95
C SER A 309 14.03 -25.31 11.92
N ALA A 310 12.92 -25.99 12.23
CA ALA A 310 11.75 -26.05 11.35
C ALA A 310 11.16 -24.67 11.06
N ARG A 311 11.07 -23.79 12.06
CA ARG A 311 10.59 -22.40 11.88
C ARG A 311 11.57 -21.59 11.03
N THR A 312 12.87 -21.71 11.28
CA THR A 312 13.91 -21.05 10.48
C THR A 312 13.83 -21.49 9.01
N GLY A 313 13.68 -22.79 8.76
CA GLY A 313 13.50 -23.35 7.41
C GLY A 313 12.23 -22.85 6.73
N ALA A 314 11.08 -22.86 7.43
CA ALA A 314 9.81 -22.35 6.91
C ALA A 314 9.90 -20.88 6.48
N ILE A 315 10.43 -20.01 7.35
CA ILE A 315 10.56 -18.58 7.06
C ILE A 315 11.53 -18.36 5.89
N THR A 316 12.64 -19.11 5.86
CA THR A 316 13.62 -19.02 4.76
C THR A 316 12.96 -19.41 3.44
N ALA A 317 12.20 -20.51 3.41
CA ALA A 317 11.48 -20.95 2.22
C ALA A 317 10.51 -19.88 1.69
N VAL A 318 9.71 -19.26 2.56
CA VAL A 318 8.81 -18.16 2.17
C VAL A 318 9.58 -16.98 1.57
N THR A 319 10.68 -16.56 2.20
CA THR A 319 11.49 -15.45 1.69
C THR A 319 12.14 -15.77 0.34
N THR A 320 12.65 -16.99 0.15
CA THR A 320 13.21 -17.45 -1.12
C THR A 320 12.14 -17.56 -2.21
N SER A 321 10.97 -18.11 -1.89
CA SER A 321 9.83 -18.16 -2.81
C SER A 321 9.36 -16.78 -3.23
N PHE A 322 9.36 -15.80 -2.32
CA PHE A 322 9.02 -14.41 -2.64
C PHE A 322 10.02 -13.81 -3.64
N ILE A 323 11.34 -14.02 -3.46
CA ILE A 323 12.36 -13.55 -4.40
C ILE A 323 12.19 -14.17 -5.79
N ILE A 324 11.90 -15.48 -5.86
CA ILE A 324 11.65 -16.19 -7.13
C ILE A 324 10.38 -15.64 -7.82
N PHE A 325 9.32 -15.40 -7.04
CA PHE A 325 8.09 -14.76 -7.52
C PHE A 325 8.36 -13.37 -8.08
N THR A 326 9.16 -12.55 -7.38
CA THR A 326 9.56 -11.22 -7.85
C THR A 326 10.34 -11.30 -9.17
N ASP A 327 11.30 -12.22 -9.31
CA ASP A 327 12.02 -12.42 -10.58
C ASP A 327 11.05 -12.78 -11.72
N ARG A 328 10.05 -13.63 -11.46
CA ARG A 328 9.02 -13.95 -12.47
C ARG A 328 8.19 -12.72 -12.85
N MET A 329 7.82 -11.88 -11.87
CA MET A 329 7.09 -10.64 -12.14
C MET A 329 7.90 -9.65 -12.97
N MET A 330 9.20 -9.55 -12.69
CA MET A 330 10.12 -8.74 -13.48
C MET A 330 10.23 -9.28 -14.90
N ARG A 331 10.35 -10.59 -15.10
CA ARG A 331 10.37 -11.20 -16.45
C ARG A 331 9.06 -10.97 -17.22
N ALA A 332 7.91 -10.91 -16.54
CA ALA A 332 6.62 -10.61 -17.16
C ALA A 332 6.49 -9.15 -17.63
N TRP A 333 7.33 -8.24 -17.10
CA TRP A 333 7.34 -6.82 -17.49
C TRP A 333 7.53 -6.64 -18.99
N HIS A 334 8.48 -7.34 -19.60
CA HIS A 334 8.73 -7.19 -21.03
C HIS A 334 7.49 -7.51 -21.88
N SER A 335 6.82 -8.64 -21.58
CA SER A 335 5.58 -9.05 -22.25
C SER A 335 4.42 -8.09 -21.98
N TYR A 336 4.41 -7.41 -20.84
CA TYR A 336 3.42 -6.38 -20.51
C TYR A 336 3.67 -5.07 -21.28
N VAL A 337 4.90 -4.54 -21.28
CA VAL A 337 5.24 -3.26 -21.95
C VAL A 337 5.07 -3.36 -23.47
N THR A 338 5.43 -4.50 -24.06
CA THR A 338 5.33 -4.75 -25.51
C THR A 338 3.93 -5.11 -25.98
N ASN A 339 2.97 -5.31 -25.07
CA ASN A 339 1.60 -5.62 -25.43
C ASN A 339 1.00 -4.46 -26.25
N PRO A 340 0.35 -4.72 -27.42
CA PRO A 340 -0.24 -3.68 -28.26
C PRO A 340 -1.20 -2.73 -27.53
N GLN A 341 -1.89 -3.20 -26.48
CA GLN A 341 -2.81 -2.37 -25.69
C GLN A 341 -2.09 -1.41 -24.73
N ILE A 342 -0.87 -1.77 -24.31
CA ILE A 342 -0.02 -0.94 -23.45
C ILE A 342 0.82 0.04 -24.28
N ASN A 343 1.26 -0.41 -25.46
CA ASN A 343 1.97 0.39 -26.47
C ASN A 343 3.20 1.11 -25.90
N GLY A 344 4.04 0.40 -25.13
CA GLY A 344 5.27 0.97 -24.57
C GLY A 344 5.07 1.95 -23.41
N ARG A 345 3.83 2.20 -22.96
CA ARG A 345 3.50 3.13 -21.86
C ARG A 345 2.89 2.38 -20.68
N PRO A 346 3.71 1.68 -19.87
CA PRO A 346 3.24 0.77 -18.82
C PRO A 346 2.60 1.45 -17.61
N ILE A 347 3.02 2.69 -17.29
CA ILE A 347 2.45 3.45 -16.18
C ILE A 347 1.24 4.23 -16.69
N LYS A 348 0.04 3.68 -16.51
CA LYS A 348 -1.19 4.36 -16.92
C LYS A 348 -1.61 5.38 -15.87
N LEU A 349 -2.08 6.53 -16.35
CA LEU A 349 -2.40 7.70 -15.51
C LEU A 349 -3.84 7.73 -15.04
N THR A 350 -4.69 6.91 -15.67
CA THR A 350 -6.15 6.90 -15.49
C THR A 350 -6.66 5.46 -15.46
N LEU A 351 -7.85 5.29 -14.87
CA LEU A 351 -8.55 4.01 -14.71
C LEU A 351 -7.86 3.05 -13.72
N PRO A 352 -8.60 2.06 -13.16
CA PRO A 352 -8.03 1.06 -12.25
C PRO A 352 -7.34 -0.12 -12.95
N ALA A 353 -7.58 -0.33 -14.25
CA ALA A 353 -6.99 -1.37 -15.08
C ALA A 353 -7.16 -1.03 -16.57
N THR A 354 -6.35 -1.64 -17.44
CA THR A 354 -6.46 -1.47 -18.89
C THR A 354 -7.69 -2.24 -19.41
N PRO A 355 -8.68 -1.57 -20.06
CA PRO A 355 -9.85 -2.24 -20.61
C PRO A 355 -9.48 -3.28 -21.66
N LEU A 356 -10.14 -4.44 -21.62
CA LEU A 356 -9.98 -5.55 -22.58
C LEU A 356 -8.56 -6.14 -22.63
N LEU A 357 -7.72 -5.91 -21.62
CA LEU A 357 -6.38 -6.50 -21.57
C LEU A 357 -6.47 -8.03 -21.49
N LYS A 358 -6.01 -8.70 -22.54
CA LYS A 358 -5.84 -10.15 -22.55
C LYS A 358 -4.42 -10.48 -22.11
N GLY A 359 -4.30 -11.36 -21.12
CA GLY A 359 -3.01 -11.75 -20.56
C GLY A 359 -3.17 -12.86 -19.54
N ASP A 360 -2.04 -13.51 -19.24
CA ASP A 360 -1.95 -14.46 -18.13
C ASP A 360 -2.02 -13.73 -16.78
N PHE A 361 -2.01 -14.49 -15.68
CA PHE A 361 -2.00 -13.95 -14.32
C PHE A 361 -0.90 -12.89 -14.11
N TRP A 362 0.26 -13.06 -14.73
CA TRP A 362 1.41 -12.17 -14.54
C TRP A 362 1.22 -10.84 -15.25
N ILE A 363 0.69 -10.84 -16.47
CA ILE A 363 0.35 -9.62 -17.22
C ILE A 363 -0.75 -8.84 -16.49
N GLN A 364 -1.82 -9.51 -16.07
CA GLN A 364 -2.92 -8.86 -15.35
C GLN A 364 -2.48 -8.30 -14.01
N THR A 365 -1.64 -9.03 -13.26
CA THR A 365 -1.13 -8.54 -11.98
C THR A 365 -0.20 -7.34 -12.17
N THR A 366 0.64 -7.37 -13.21
CA THR A 366 1.51 -6.24 -13.56
C THR A 366 0.70 -5.01 -13.95
N ASP A 367 -0.30 -5.15 -14.82
CA ASP A 367 -1.20 -4.07 -15.22
C ASP A 367 -1.81 -3.37 -14.01
N VAL A 368 -2.42 -4.16 -13.15
CA VAL A 368 -3.10 -3.64 -11.99
C VAL A 368 -2.13 -3.01 -10.98
N PHE A 369 -0.93 -3.56 -10.83
CA PHE A 369 0.12 -2.97 -10.01
C PHE A 369 0.57 -1.60 -10.54
N THR A 370 0.76 -1.44 -11.85
CA THR A 370 1.19 -0.15 -12.42
C THR A 370 0.12 0.93 -12.33
N HIS A 371 -1.16 0.56 -12.41
CA HIS A 371 -2.27 1.51 -12.20
C HIS A 371 -2.36 1.96 -10.73
N LEU A 372 -2.11 1.06 -9.78
CA LEU A 372 -2.15 1.37 -8.34
C LEU A 372 -0.96 2.18 -7.85
N LEU A 373 0.19 2.10 -8.51
CA LEU A 373 1.47 2.61 -8.00
C LEU A 373 1.39 4.10 -7.66
N LEU A 374 0.99 4.95 -8.61
CA LEU A 374 1.00 6.41 -8.38
C LEU A 374 -0.04 6.84 -7.33
N PRO A 375 -1.32 6.45 -7.41
CA PRO A 375 -2.30 6.80 -6.38
C PRO A 375 -1.93 6.30 -4.99
N THR A 376 -1.39 5.07 -4.90
CA THR A 376 -0.99 4.48 -3.61
C THR A 376 0.17 5.24 -3.00
N VAL A 377 1.19 5.63 -3.78
CA VAL A 377 2.32 6.44 -3.27
C VAL A 377 1.85 7.83 -2.83
N THR A 378 0.93 8.46 -3.57
CA THR A 378 0.34 9.75 -3.19
C THR A 378 -0.37 9.67 -1.84
N LEU A 379 -1.22 8.66 -1.63
CA LEU A 379 -1.92 8.47 -0.35
C LEU A 379 -0.97 8.05 0.77
N MET A 380 -0.04 7.14 0.48
CA MET A 380 0.93 6.61 1.44
C MET A 380 1.77 7.72 2.07
N LEU A 381 2.20 8.73 1.31
CA LEU A 381 3.11 9.77 1.83
C LEU A 381 2.51 10.63 2.94
N ILE A 382 1.20 10.89 2.88
CA ILE A 382 0.47 11.61 3.94
C ILE A 382 0.61 10.86 5.26
N SER A 383 0.31 9.57 5.20
CA SER A 383 0.33 8.67 6.34
C SER A 383 1.77 8.38 6.79
N LEU A 384 2.73 8.30 5.86
CA LEU A 384 4.13 7.99 6.14
C LEU A 384 4.79 8.99 7.10
N ALA A 385 4.58 10.30 6.85
CA ALA A 385 5.14 11.35 7.71
C ALA A 385 4.54 11.27 9.13
N THR A 386 3.25 11.01 9.22
CA THR A 386 2.53 10.83 10.49
C THR A 386 3.04 9.61 11.24
N HIS A 387 3.03 8.42 10.61
CA HIS A 387 3.44 7.16 11.23
C HIS A 387 4.91 7.18 11.65
N SER A 388 5.82 7.72 10.84
CA SER A 388 7.24 7.81 11.21
C SER A 388 7.48 8.72 12.43
N ARG A 389 6.79 9.87 12.51
CA ARG A 389 6.90 10.78 13.66
C ARG A 389 6.33 10.17 14.94
N PHE A 390 5.13 9.58 14.87
CA PHE A 390 4.49 8.94 16.03
C PHE A 390 5.27 7.70 16.49
N ALA A 391 5.73 6.86 15.56
CA ALA A 391 6.55 5.69 15.89
C ALA A 391 7.88 6.10 16.55
N ARG A 392 8.52 7.17 16.04
CA ARG A 392 9.74 7.73 16.64
C ARG A 392 9.49 8.22 18.07
N ALA A 393 8.45 9.02 18.27
CA ALA A 393 8.11 9.58 19.58
C ALA A 393 7.81 8.46 20.59
N SER A 394 6.95 7.51 20.23
CA SER A 394 6.59 6.39 21.11
C SER A 394 7.79 5.50 21.42
N MET A 395 8.66 5.25 20.45
CA MET A 395 9.89 4.48 20.69
C MET A 395 10.85 5.19 21.65
N LEU A 396 11.04 6.50 21.52
CA LEU A 396 11.88 7.28 22.44
C LEU A 396 11.30 7.33 23.85
N GLU A 397 9.97 7.46 23.99
CA GLU A 397 9.28 7.39 25.28
C GLU A 397 9.51 6.03 25.94
N VAL A 398 9.27 4.94 25.21
CA VAL A 398 9.43 3.58 25.71
C VAL A 398 10.87 3.28 26.11
N LEU A 399 11.86 3.70 25.31
CA LEU A 399 13.29 3.49 25.60
C LEU A 399 13.76 4.17 26.89
N ASN A 400 13.02 5.18 27.38
CA ASN A 400 13.31 5.91 28.61
C ASN A 400 12.62 5.32 29.86
N GLN A 401 11.80 4.27 29.72
CA GLN A 401 11.07 3.64 30.82
C GLN A 401 11.98 2.79 31.74
N ASP A 402 11.63 2.68 33.02
CA ASP A 402 12.44 1.98 34.03
C ASP A 402 12.60 0.48 33.77
N TYR A 403 11.59 -0.17 33.17
CA TYR A 403 11.70 -1.59 32.82
C TYR A 403 12.72 -1.84 31.69
N ILE A 404 12.96 -0.85 30.82
CA ILE A 404 14.01 -0.91 29.80
C ILE A 404 15.39 -0.76 30.43
N ARG A 405 15.55 0.19 31.37
CA ARG A 405 16.78 0.34 32.15
C ARG A 405 17.10 -0.92 32.94
N THR A 406 16.08 -1.53 33.54
CA THR A 406 16.21 -2.82 34.24
C THR A 406 16.64 -3.93 33.28
N ALA A 407 16.03 -4.03 32.09
CA ALA A 407 16.42 -5.01 31.06
C ALA A 407 17.90 -4.85 30.64
N ARG A 408 18.38 -3.60 30.47
CA ARG A 408 19.79 -3.30 30.21
C ARG A 408 20.70 -3.67 31.38
N SER A 409 20.30 -3.36 32.62
CA SER A 409 21.07 -3.70 33.83
C SER A 409 21.24 -5.21 34.03
N LYS A 410 20.29 -6.02 33.54
CA LYS A 410 20.37 -7.49 33.52
C LYS A 410 21.33 -8.03 32.44
N GLY A 411 22.01 -7.17 31.69
CA GLY A 411 22.96 -7.56 30.66
C GLY A 411 22.33 -8.06 29.35
N LEU A 412 21.03 -7.83 29.12
CA LEU A 412 20.40 -8.19 27.85
C LEU A 412 21.00 -7.37 26.70
N THR A 413 21.19 -8.01 25.54
CA THR A 413 21.68 -7.32 24.35
C THR A 413 20.70 -6.25 23.89
N GLU A 414 21.20 -5.12 23.37
CA GLU A 414 20.35 -3.99 22.93
C GLU A 414 19.31 -4.45 21.90
N ARG A 415 19.65 -5.41 21.04
CA ARG A 415 18.69 -6.02 20.11
C ARG A 415 17.51 -6.70 20.81
N THR A 416 17.78 -7.41 21.91
CA THR A 416 16.73 -8.06 22.71
C THR A 416 15.89 -7.02 23.42
N VAL A 417 16.52 -6.00 24.02
CA VAL A 417 15.84 -4.87 24.66
C VAL A 417 14.90 -4.19 23.67
N VAL A 418 15.40 -3.85 22.47
CA VAL A 418 14.64 -3.19 21.42
C VAL A 418 13.52 -4.08 20.89
N MET A 419 13.82 -5.25 20.33
CA MET A 419 12.82 -6.06 19.62
C MET A 419 11.81 -6.72 20.55
N ARG A 420 12.24 -7.14 21.75
CA ARG A 420 11.38 -7.92 22.66
C ARG A 420 10.70 -7.05 23.72
N HIS A 421 11.37 -6.01 24.21
CA HIS A 421 10.86 -5.20 25.33
C HIS A 421 10.36 -3.82 24.92
N ALA A 422 10.98 -3.16 23.95
CA ALA A 422 10.57 -1.81 23.55
C ALA A 422 9.55 -1.81 22.40
N PHE A 423 9.86 -2.50 21.29
CA PHE A 423 9.11 -2.46 20.03
C PHE A 423 7.61 -2.71 20.22
N ARG A 424 7.24 -3.82 20.88
CA ARG A 424 5.83 -4.17 21.09
C ARG A 424 5.07 -3.12 21.91
N ASN A 425 5.72 -2.53 22.91
CA ASN A 425 5.10 -1.50 23.74
C ASN A 425 4.99 -0.16 23.01
N ALA A 426 5.95 0.15 22.12
CA ALA A 426 5.90 1.33 21.27
C ALA A 426 4.78 1.24 20.21
N LEU A 427 4.31 0.05 19.86
CA LEU A 427 3.19 -0.12 18.92
C LEU A 427 1.82 0.19 19.51
N ILE A 428 1.67 0.23 20.84
CA ILE A 428 0.36 0.38 21.51
C ILE A 428 -0.30 1.71 21.12
N PRO A 429 0.36 2.88 21.23
CA PRO A 429 -0.26 4.15 20.84
C PRO A 429 -0.45 4.29 19.32
N LEU A 430 0.35 3.57 18.53
CA LEU A 430 0.28 3.59 17.06
C LEU A 430 -1.00 2.95 16.53
N ALA A 431 -1.57 1.96 17.23
CA ALA A 431 -2.84 1.34 16.84
C ALA A 431 -3.99 2.36 16.75
N THR A 432 -4.03 3.31 17.68
CA THR A 432 -5.03 4.39 17.68
C THR A 432 -4.81 5.35 16.50
N VAL A 433 -3.56 5.71 16.23
CA VAL A 433 -3.19 6.62 15.12
C VAL A 433 -3.60 6.05 13.77
N VAL A 434 -3.38 4.75 13.55
CA VAL A 434 -3.78 4.05 12.32
C VAL A 434 -5.28 4.18 12.05
N SER A 435 -6.11 4.17 13.10
CA SER A 435 -7.56 4.19 12.92
C SER A 435 -8.08 5.57 12.51
N PHE A 436 -7.50 6.63 13.08
CA PHE A 436 -7.75 7.99 12.63
C PHE A 436 -7.25 8.21 11.19
N ASP A 437 -6.11 7.62 10.84
CA ASP A 437 -5.51 7.72 9.51
C ASP A 437 -6.40 7.05 8.44
N ILE A 438 -6.93 5.85 8.70
CA ILE A 438 -7.89 5.17 7.79
C ILE A 438 -9.11 6.05 7.52
N ALA A 439 -9.68 6.70 8.53
CA ALA A 439 -10.80 7.62 8.35
C ALA A 439 -10.41 8.86 7.52
N GLY A 440 -9.22 9.43 7.77
CA GLY A 440 -8.68 10.56 7.02
C GLY A 440 -8.37 10.24 5.55
N LEU A 441 -7.92 9.01 5.28
CA LEU A 441 -7.61 8.53 3.93
C LEU A 441 -8.84 8.49 3.02
N ILE A 442 -10.05 8.35 3.55
CA ILE A 442 -11.28 8.44 2.75
C ILE A 442 -11.41 9.85 2.14
N ALA A 443 -11.16 10.90 2.92
CA ALA A 443 -11.19 12.27 2.44
C ALA A 443 -10.04 12.55 1.45
N GLY A 444 -8.83 12.08 1.75
CA GLY A 444 -7.67 12.19 0.86
C GLY A 444 -7.81 11.41 -0.45
N ALA A 445 -8.52 10.28 -0.41
CA ALA A 445 -8.83 9.45 -1.57
C ALA A 445 -9.72 10.20 -2.57
N VAL A 446 -10.67 11.04 -2.12
CA VAL A 446 -11.52 11.82 -3.05
C VAL A 446 -10.69 12.70 -3.99
N LEU A 447 -9.73 13.44 -3.43
CA LEU A 447 -8.83 14.28 -4.23
C LEU A 447 -7.91 13.44 -5.10
N THR A 448 -7.36 12.37 -4.55
CA THR A 448 -6.44 11.48 -5.28
C THR A 448 -7.14 10.81 -6.46
N GLU A 449 -8.31 10.23 -6.26
CA GLU A 449 -9.13 9.61 -7.30
C GLU A 449 -9.49 10.61 -8.40
N THR A 450 -9.76 11.88 -8.04
CA THR A 450 -10.00 12.94 -9.01
C THR A 450 -8.75 13.25 -9.84
N VAL A 451 -7.59 13.42 -9.18
CA VAL A 451 -6.31 13.70 -9.87
C VAL A 451 -5.92 12.57 -10.82
N PHE A 452 -6.14 11.32 -10.43
CA PHE A 452 -5.84 10.15 -11.24
C PHE A 452 -7.02 9.70 -12.13
N GLY A 453 -8.19 10.36 -12.09
CA GLY A 453 -9.33 10.02 -12.94
C GLY A 453 -9.92 8.62 -12.70
N TRP A 454 -9.94 8.16 -11.44
CA TRP A 454 -10.52 6.88 -11.05
C TRP A 454 -12.01 7.04 -10.76
N LYS A 455 -12.84 6.13 -11.28
CA LYS A 455 -14.28 6.07 -10.98
C LYS A 455 -14.52 5.32 -9.68
N ALA A 456 -14.25 5.99 -8.57
CA ALA A 456 -14.26 5.41 -7.24
C ALA A 456 -15.18 6.22 -6.29
N MET A 457 -15.15 5.96 -4.98
CA MET A 457 -16.11 6.51 -4.02
C MET A 457 -16.14 8.04 -4.01
N GLY A 458 -14.97 8.67 -4.11
CA GLY A 458 -14.86 10.12 -4.15
C GLY A 458 -15.40 10.72 -5.43
N LYS A 459 -15.25 10.03 -6.57
CA LYS A 459 -15.85 10.45 -7.83
C LYS A 459 -17.38 10.36 -7.77
N LEU A 460 -17.92 9.27 -7.21
CA LEU A 460 -19.36 9.11 -6.97
C LEU A 460 -19.92 10.24 -6.09
N PHE A 461 -19.22 10.57 -5.01
CA PHE A 461 -19.55 11.70 -4.13
C PHE A 461 -19.49 13.05 -4.85
N GLN A 462 -18.41 13.34 -5.57
CA GLN A 462 -18.22 14.59 -6.30
C GLN A 462 -19.28 14.77 -7.40
N ASP A 463 -19.55 13.72 -8.16
CA ASP A 463 -20.57 13.74 -9.22
C ASP A 463 -21.95 13.97 -8.65
N GLY A 464 -22.26 13.38 -7.47
CA GLY A 464 -23.49 13.63 -6.73
C GLY A 464 -23.62 15.08 -6.27
N LEU A 465 -22.56 15.66 -5.70
CA LEU A 465 -22.55 17.07 -5.28
C LEU A 465 -22.76 18.03 -6.46
N VAL A 466 -22.05 17.83 -7.56
CA VAL A 466 -22.15 18.69 -8.76
C VAL A 466 -23.51 18.56 -9.45
N GLN A 467 -24.14 17.39 -9.35
CA GLN A 467 -25.46 17.11 -9.93
C GLN A 467 -26.62 17.41 -8.96
N THR A 468 -26.32 17.83 -7.73
CA THR A 468 -27.34 17.99 -6.67
C THR A 468 -28.16 16.72 -6.47
N ASP A 469 -27.50 15.57 -6.53
CA ASP A 469 -28.09 14.24 -6.37
C ASP A 469 -27.80 13.71 -4.95
N PRO A 470 -28.78 13.68 -4.03
CA PRO A 470 -28.55 13.24 -2.66
C PRO A 470 -28.18 11.76 -2.56
N ASN A 471 -28.73 10.89 -3.40
CA ASN A 471 -28.58 9.44 -3.26
C ASN A 471 -27.10 8.96 -3.29
N PRO A 472 -26.27 9.30 -4.30
CA PRO A 472 -24.86 8.93 -4.32
C PRO A 472 -24.03 9.61 -3.24
N VAL A 473 -24.35 10.87 -2.88
CA VAL A 473 -23.67 11.59 -1.79
C VAL A 473 -23.89 10.88 -0.47
N MET A 474 -25.13 10.50 -0.19
CA MET A 474 -25.50 9.84 1.04
C MET A 474 -24.98 8.41 1.12
N ALA A 475 -24.91 7.70 -0.01
CA ALA A 475 -24.25 6.40 -0.10
C ALA A 475 -22.76 6.49 0.31
N PHE A 476 -22.05 7.52 -0.16
CA PHE A 476 -20.69 7.80 0.28
C PHE A 476 -20.61 8.06 1.80
N PHE A 477 -21.49 8.90 2.35
CA PHE A 477 -21.51 9.22 3.78
C PHE A 477 -21.69 7.98 4.67
N VAL A 478 -22.65 7.11 4.34
CA VAL A 478 -22.90 5.88 5.12
C VAL A 478 -21.69 4.97 5.09
N VAL A 479 -21.12 4.75 3.91
CA VAL A 479 -19.95 3.87 3.77
C VAL A 479 -18.74 4.46 4.50
N ALA A 480 -18.49 5.76 4.40
CA ALA A 480 -17.41 6.43 5.12
C ALA A 480 -17.59 6.29 6.65
N ALA A 481 -18.81 6.46 7.15
CA ALA A 481 -19.11 6.27 8.57
C ALA A 481 -18.91 4.82 9.03
N VAL A 482 -19.36 3.84 8.24
CA VAL A 482 -19.15 2.42 8.53
C VAL A 482 -17.65 2.09 8.55
N ILE A 483 -16.88 2.54 7.56
CA ILE A 483 -15.43 2.34 7.53
C ILE A 483 -14.76 2.98 8.76
N ALA A 484 -15.16 4.18 9.17
CA ALA A 484 -14.61 4.82 10.36
C ALA A 484 -14.91 4.05 11.65
N VAL A 485 -16.12 3.49 11.79
CA VAL A 485 -16.48 2.62 12.92
C VAL A 485 -15.67 1.32 12.90
N LEU A 486 -15.52 0.69 11.72
CA LEU A 486 -14.72 -0.52 11.56
C LEU A 486 -13.24 -0.26 11.85
N ALA A 487 -12.69 0.88 11.42
CA ALA A 487 -11.31 1.27 11.72
C ALA A 487 -11.09 1.40 13.23
N ASN A 488 -11.99 2.08 13.95
CA ASN A 488 -11.91 2.18 15.42
C ASN A 488 -12.00 0.82 16.10
N LEU A 489 -12.89 -0.06 15.64
CA LEU A 489 -12.96 -1.44 16.15
C LEU A 489 -11.65 -2.21 15.92
N LEU A 490 -11.02 -2.04 14.76
CA LEU A 490 -9.72 -2.64 14.47
C LEU A 490 -8.63 -2.07 15.40
N ALA A 491 -8.67 -0.78 15.75
CA ALA A 491 -7.81 -0.19 16.78
C ALA A 491 -7.93 -0.91 18.12
N ASP A 492 -9.16 -1.09 18.59
CA ASP A 492 -9.45 -1.69 19.89
C ASP A 492 -8.96 -3.15 19.93
N ILE A 493 -9.18 -3.90 18.85
CA ILE A 493 -8.66 -5.27 18.69
C ILE A 493 -7.13 -5.27 18.67
N ALA A 494 -6.50 -4.36 17.91
CA ALA A 494 -5.05 -4.25 17.85
C ALA A 494 -4.45 -3.90 19.22
N TYR A 495 -5.09 -3.00 19.98
CA TYR A 495 -4.72 -2.66 21.34
C TYR A 495 -4.74 -3.89 22.25
N GLY A 496 -5.83 -4.65 22.26
CA GLY A 496 -5.94 -5.89 23.03
C GLY A 496 -4.92 -6.98 22.63
N ALA A 497 -4.56 -7.06 21.35
CA ALA A 497 -3.55 -8.00 20.87
C ALA A 497 -2.11 -7.57 21.26
N LEU A 498 -1.84 -6.26 21.24
CA LEU A 498 -0.53 -5.69 21.52
C LEU A 498 -0.23 -5.59 23.01
N ASP A 499 -1.21 -5.28 23.85
CA ASP A 499 -1.04 -5.20 25.31
C ASP A 499 -0.92 -6.62 25.94
N PRO A 500 0.25 -6.98 26.51
CA PRO A 500 0.42 -8.27 27.17
C PRO A 500 -0.37 -8.41 28.47
N ARG A 501 -0.81 -7.30 29.09
CA ARG A 501 -1.47 -7.29 30.41
C ARG A 501 -2.94 -7.68 30.33
N ILE A 502 -3.56 -7.51 29.16
CA ILE A 502 -4.97 -7.79 28.91
C ILE A 502 -5.20 -9.27 28.52
N ARG A 503 -4.12 -10.02 28.21
CA ARG A 503 -4.19 -11.48 28.06
C ARG A 503 -4.36 -12.14 29.42
N VAL A 504 -5.61 -12.19 29.89
CA VAL A 504 -6.03 -13.11 30.95
C VAL A 504 -5.69 -14.52 30.47
N LYS A 505 -4.92 -15.26 31.27
CA LYS A 505 -4.57 -16.66 31.01
C LYS A 505 -5.80 -17.55 31.00
#